data_AF-A0A285BBT3-F1
#
_entry.id   AF-A0A285BBT3-F1
#
_cell.length_a   1.000
_cell.length_b   1.000
_cell.length_c   1.000
_cell.angle_alpha   90.00
_cell.angle_beta   90.00
_cell.angle_gamma   90.00
#
_symmetry.space_group_name_H-M   'P 1'
#
loop_
_entity.id
_entity.type
_entity.pdbx_description
1 polymer ?
#
loop_
_entity_poly.entity_id
_entity_poly.type
_entity_poly.pdbx_seq_one_letter_code
_entity_poly.pdbx_strand_id
1 'polypeptide(L)'
;MQRRVSHEGVFALIALLSLVYMRYYEKTLYYKTINRFFDIMYEYISIPFFYFFTAAFITILLIYLFKINLPKRIVQILNYPIIFAFIIYAIFIFLNITGILSIHFIFLKPMYSILFAALGVLFAFTKV
;
A
#
# COMPACT_ATOMS: atom_id res chain seq x y z
N MET A 1 -16.17 21.73 -17.63
CA MET A 1 -16.07 21.24 -16.24
C MET A 1 -15.25 19.96 -16.21
N GLN A 2 -13.96 20.02 -15.87
CA GLN A 2 -13.17 18.80 -15.62
C GLN A 2 -13.65 18.20 -14.30
N ARG A 3 -14.34 17.05 -14.35
CA ARG A 3 -14.60 16.24 -13.15
C ARG A 3 -13.24 15.79 -12.61
N ARG A 4 -12.74 16.43 -11.55
CA ARG A 4 -11.62 15.89 -10.78
C ARG A 4 -12.09 14.58 -10.17
N VAL A 5 -11.41 13.48 -10.51
CA VAL A 5 -11.66 12.18 -9.87
C VAL A 5 -11.37 12.33 -8.38
N SER A 6 -12.28 11.90 -7.51
CA SER A 6 -12.04 11.95 -6.07
C SER A 6 -10.92 11.00 -5.69
N HIS A 7 -10.03 11.45 -4.81
CA HIS A 7 -8.89 10.64 -4.35
C HIS A 7 -9.38 9.34 -3.70
N GLU A 8 -10.51 9.38 -2.99
CA GLU A 8 -11.14 8.18 -2.42
C GLU A 8 -11.48 7.12 -3.47
N GLY A 9 -12.07 7.54 -4.61
CA GLY A 9 -12.46 6.63 -5.67
C GLY A 9 -11.25 5.94 -6.30
N VAL A 10 -10.14 6.68 -6.45
CA VAL A 10 -8.87 6.12 -6.94
C VAL A 10 -8.30 5.12 -5.93
N PHE A 11 -8.30 5.45 -4.64
CA PHE A 11 -7.77 4.54 -3.61
C PHE A 11 -8.60 3.26 -3.50
N ALA A 12 -9.92 3.37 -3.51
CA ALA A 12 -10.83 2.22 -3.51
C ALA A 12 -10.60 1.33 -4.75
N LEU A 13 -10.43 1.94 -5.93
CA LEU A 13 -10.17 1.20 -7.16
C LEU A 13 -8.83 0.44 -7.10
N ILE A 14 -7.75 1.08 -6.65
CA ILE A 14 -6.43 0.43 -6.55
C ILE A 14 -6.47 -0.69 -5.51
N ALA A 15 -7.12 -0.48 -4.36
CA ALA A 15 -7.33 -1.52 -3.36
C ALA A 15 -8.09 -2.71 -3.95
N LEU A 16 -9.17 -2.46 -4.70
CA LEU A 16 -9.96 -3.52 -5.31
C LEU A 16 -9.16 -4.30 -6.38
N LEU A 17 -8.43 -3.61 -7.25
CA LEU A 17 -7.55 -4.24 -8.24
C LEU A 17 -6.48 -5.10 -7.57
N SER A 18 -5.88 -4.60 -6.48
CA SER A 18 -4.88 -5.32 -5.71
C SER A 18 -5.47 -6.59 -5.08
N LEU A 19 -6.67 -6.49 -4.51
CA LEU A 19 -7.39 -7.64 -3.94
C LEU A 19 -7.72 -8.69 -5.01
N VAL A 20 -8.23 -8.26 -6.16
CA VAL A 20 -8.54 -9.15 -7.28
C VAL A 20 -7.29 -9.89 -7.74
N TYR A 21 -6.17 -9.19 -7.92
CA TYR A 21 -4.90 -9.83 -8.28
C TYR A 21 -4.42 -10.80 -7.20
N MET A 22 -4.47 -10.41 -5.92
CA MET A 22 -4.09 -11.29 -4.81
C MET A 22 -4.91 -12.60 -4.81
N ARG A 23 -6.23 -12.50 -4.96
CA ARG A 23 -7.12 -13.67 -5.03
C ARG A 23 -6.85 -14.52 -6.25
N TYR A 24 -6.62 -13.91 -7.40
CA TYR A 24 -6.27 -14.62 -8.63
C TYR A 24 -4.96 -15.39 -8.47
N TYR A 25 -3.93 -14.73 -7.93
CA TYR A 25 -2.62 -15.33 -7.69
C TYR A 25 -2.71 -16.49 -6.71
N GLU A 26 -3.34 -16.30 -5.54
CA GLU A 26 -3.54 -17.35 -4.51
C GLU A 26 -4.26 -18.59 -5.06
N LYS A 27 -5.32 -18.38 -5.84
CA LYS A 27 -6.17 -19.47 -6.32
C LYS A 27 -5.59 -20.19 -7.55
N THR A 28 -4.85 -19.47 -8.40
CA THR A 28 -4.54 -19.95 -9.76
C THR A 28 -3.05 -20.15 -10.00
N LEU A 29 -2.20 -19.39 -9.31
CA LEU A 29 -0.77 -19.28 -9.61
C LEU A 29 0.13 -19.77 -8.47
N TYR A 30 -0.31 -19.66 -7.20
CA TYR A 30 0.51 -19.88 -6.01
C TYR A 30 1.27 -21.23 -5.96
N TYR A 31 0.65 -22.31 -6.43
CA TYR A 31 1.25 -23.66 -6.41
C TYR A 31 1.87 -24.06 -7.75
N LYS A 32 1.89 -23.17 -8.74
CA LYS A 32 2.45 -23.45 -10.05
C LYS A 32 3.85 -22.86 -10.13
N THR A 33 4.77 -23.58 -10.74
CA THR A 33 6.11 -23.07 -11.08
C THR A 33 5.97 -22.02 -12.18
N ILE A 34 5.74 -20.78 -11.78
CA ILE A 34 5.50 -19.64 -12.64
C ILE A 34 6.71 -18.70 -12.60
N ASN A 35 6.80 -17.82 -13.59
CA ASN A 35 7.82 -16.78 -13.64
C ASN A 35 7.86 -15.96 -12.33
N ARG A 36 9.06 -15.84 -11.74
CA ARG A 36 9.39 -15.06 -10.54
C ARG A 36 8.81 -13.64 -10.54
N PHE A 37 8.57 -13.07 -11.72
CA PHE A 37 7.88 -11.79 -11.87
C PHE A 37 6.50 -11.74 -11.17
N PHE A 38 5.67 -12.78 -11.32
CA PHE A 38 4.33 -12.79 -10.71
C PHE A 38 4.38 -12.87 -9.19
N ASP A 39 5.36 -13.59 -8.65
CA ASP A 39 5.63 -13.69 -7.22
C ASP A 39 6.03 -12.32 -6.67
N ILE A 40 6.90 -11.61 -7.39
CA ILE A 40 7.31 -10.25 -7.02
C ILE A 40 6.12 -9.28 -7.04
N MET A 41 5.30 -9.32 -8.09
CA MET A 41 4.10 -8.48 -8.18
C MET A 41 3.13 -8.76 -7.03
N TYR A 42 2.90 -10.03 -6.69
CA TYR A 42 2.01 -10.41 -5.59
C TYR A 42 2.55 -9.94 -4.24
N GLU A 43 3.81 -10.25 -3.97
CA GLU A 43 4.42 -10.12 -2.66
C GLU A 43 4.82 -8.67 -2.34
N TYR A 44 5.34 -7.94 -3.33
CA TYR A 44 5.92 -6.60 -3.14
C TYR A 44 5.09 -5.46 -3.73
N ILE A 45 4.00 -5.75 -4.45
CA ILE A 45 3.13 -4.70 -4.97
C ILE A 45 1.72 -4.90 -4.45
N SER A 46 1.06 -6.00 -4.81
CA SER A 46 -0.37 -6.15 -4.56
C SER A 46 -0.72 -6.22 -3.08
N ILE A 47 0.02 -6.99 -2.28
CA ILE A 47 -0.18 -7.04 -0.82
C ILE A 47 0.01 -5.65 -0.19
N PRO A 48 1.18 -4.99 -0.30
CA PRO A 48 1.39 -3.64 0.23
C PRO A 48 0.34 -2.63 -0.22
N PHE A 49 0.02 -2.61 -1.51
CA PHE A 49 -0.94 -1.66 -2.08
C PHE A 49 -2.34 -1.90 -1.54
N PHE A 50 -2.77 -3.16 -1.45
CA PHE A 50 -4.06 -3.49 -0.86
C PHE A 50 -4.20 -2.89 0.55
N TYR A 51 -3.25 -3.16 1.44
CA TYR A 51 -3.32 -2.66 2.82
C TYR A 51 -3.19 -1.14 2.90
N PHE A 52 -2.27 -0.53 2.14
CA PHE A 52 -2.08 0.92 2.12
C PHE A 52 -3.32 1.66 1.63
N PHE A 53 -3.84 1.30 0.45
CA PHE A 53 -4.96 2.02 -0.16
C PHE A 53 -6.29 1.75 0.55
N THR A 54 -6.48 0.53 1.10
CA THR A 54 -7.67 0.23 1.91
C THR A 54 -7.66 1.06 3.19
N ALA A 55 -6.53 1.11 3.90
CA ALA A 55 -6.42 1.91 5.11
C ALA A 55 -6.59 3.40 4.82
N ALA A 56 -5.94 3.91 3.77
CA ALA A 56 -6.08 5.30 3.36
C ALA A 56 -7.53 5.66 3.02
N PHE A 57 -8.22 4.83 2.25
CA PHE A 57 -9.63 5.02 1.90
C PHE A 57 -10.53 5.06 3.15
N ILE A 58 -10.40 4.08 4.04
CA ILE A 58 -11.19 4.02 5.28
C ILE A 58 -10.91 5.25 6.14
N THR A 59 -9.64 5.62 6.34
CA THR A 59 -9.28 6.78 7.17
C THR A 59 -9.83 8.08 6.60
N ILE A 60 -9.76 8.30 5.29
CA ILE A 60 -10.35 9.50 4.66
C ILE A 60 -11.86 9.55 4.89
N LEU A 61 -12.55 8.41 4.72
CA LEU A 61 -13.98 8.31 4.98
C LEU A 61 -14.31 8.67 6.45
N LEU A 62 -13.53 8.18 7.41
CA LEU A 62 -13.69 8.51 8.83
C LEU A 62 -13.39 9.99 9.12
N ILE A 63 -12.34 10.55 8.52
CA ILE A 63 -12.01 11.98 8.66
C ILE A 63 -13.19 12.84 8.20
N TYR A 64 -13.79 12.53 7.06
CA TYR A 64 -14.96 13.25 6.55
C TYR A 64 -16.19 13.05 7.43
N LEU A 65 -16.45 11.83 7.91
CA LEU A 65 -17.58 11.52 8.78
C LEU A 65 -17.51 12.28 10.12
N PHE A 66 -16.31 12.32 10.72
CA PHE A 66 -16.07 12.93 12.03
C PHE A 66 -15.61 14.39 11.96
N LYS A 67 -15.47 14.96 10.76
CA LYS A 67 -14.96 16.33 10.52
C LYS A 67 -13.63 16.59 11.23
N ILE A 68 -12.72 15.62 11.16
CA ILE A 68 -11.40 15.74 11.80
C ILE A 68 -10.56 16.75 11.00
N ASN A 69 -10.13 17.83 11.65
CA ASN A 69 -9.25 18.82 11.05
C ASN A 69 -7.88 18.79 11.75
N LEU A 70 -6.82 18.57 10.98
CA LEU A 70 -5.45 18.66 11.47
C LEU A 70 -4.81 20.01 11.12
N PRO A 71 -3.97 20.57 12.00
CA PRO A 71 -3.15 21.73 11.69
C PRO A 71 -2.21 21.45 10.51
N LYS A 72 -2.07 22.43 9.60
CA LYS A 72 -1.18 22.32 8.42
C LYS A 72 0.26 21.92 8.74
N ARG A 73 0.80 22.37 9.89
CA ARG A 73 2.15 22.00 10.36
C ARG A 73 2.25 20.50 10.65
N ILE A 74 1.23 19.90 11.26
CA ILE A 74 1.21 18.47 11.58
C ILE A 74 1.15 17.67 10.27
N VAL A 75 0.30 18.07 9.33
CA VAL A 75 0.20 17.44 8.01
C VAL A 75 1.55 17.41 7.26
N GLN A 76 2.30 18.52 7.30
CA GLN A 76 3.63 18.59 6.68
C GLN A 76 4.62 17.63 7.35
N ILE A 77 4.60 17.55 8.69
CA ILE A 77 5.49 16.65 9.44
C ILE A 77 5.18 15.18 9.13
N LEU A 78 3.91 14.82 8.98
CA LEU A 78 3.48 13.46 8.65
C LEU A 78 3.92 12.98 7.26
N ASN A 79 4.20 13.88 6.31
CA ASN A 79 4.66 13.48 4.98
C ASN A 79 6.10 12.94 4.97
N TYR A 80 6.99 13.43 5.84
CA TYR A 80 8.39 12.99 5.88
C TYR A 80 8.56 11.48 6.17
N PRO A 81 7.93 10.90 7.22
CA PRO A 81 8.06 9.47 7.49
C PRO A 81 7.46 8.62 6.37
N ILE A 82 6.40 9.09 5.70
CA ILE A 82 5.79 8.38 4.56
C ILE A 82 6.79 8.29 3.40
N ILE A 83 7.37 9.42 2.99
CA ILE A 83 8.35 9.47 1.90
C ILE A 83 9.57 8.60 2.25
N PHE A 84 10.07 8.74 3.48
CA PHE A 84 11.23 7.98 3.95
C PHE A 84 10.95 6.47 3.94
N ALA A 85 9.78 6.04 4.42
CA ALA A 85 9.38 4.63 4.38
C ALA A 85 9.29 4.09 2.95
N PHE A 86 8.74 4.87 2.01
CA PHE A 86 8.70 4.46 0.60
C PHE A 86 10.08 4.34 -0.03
N ILE A 87 11.02 5.23 0.30
CA ILE A 87 12.41 5.15 -0.17
C ILE A 87 13.07 3.87 0.36
N ILE A 88 12.97 3.61 1.66
CA ILE A 88 13.51 2.38 2.26
C ILE A 88 12.90 1.16 1.60
N TYR A 89 11.59 1.17 1.38
CA TYR A 89 10.88 0.07 0.76
C TYR A 89 11.35 -0.20 -0.67
N ALA A 90 11.55 0.85 -1.48
CA ALA A 90 12.07 0.73 -2.84
C ALA A 90 13.50 0.16 -2.87
N ILE A 91 14.37 0.63 -1.98
CA ILE A 91 15.74 0.09 -1.81
C ILE A 91 15.67 -1.39 -1.45
N PHE A 92 14.81 -1.75 -0.51
CA PHE A 92 14.66 -3.12 -0.06
C PHE A 92 14.17 -4.06 -1.17
N ILE A 93 13.18 -3.65 -1.96
CA ILE A 93 12.74 -4.39 -3.15
C ILE A 93 13.91 -4.57 -4.12
N PHE A 94 14.66 -3.51 -4.41
CA PHE A 94 15.79 -3.55 -5.34
C PHE A 94 16.86 -4.56 -4.88
N LEU A 95 17.22 -4.55 -3.60
CA LEU A 95 18.16 -5.51 -3.01
C LEU A 95 17.65 -6.95 -3.05
N ASN A 96 16.33 -7.15 -2.95
CA ASN A 96 15.73 -8.49 -3.04
C ASN A 96 15.72 -9.02 -4.48
N ILE A 97 15.34 -8.17 -5.45
CA ILE A 97 15.33 -8.52 -6.87
C ILE A 97 16.74 -8.86 -7.37
N THR A 98 17.75 -8.09 -6.97
CA THR A 98 19.16 -8.34 -7.30
C THR A 98 19.75 -9.56 -6.59
N GLY A 99 19.01 -10.19 -5.67
CA GLY A 99 19.45 -11.39 -4.96
C GLY A 99 20.46 -11.12 -3.85
N ILE A 100 20.73 -9.85 -3.53
CA ILE A 100 21.61 -9.45 -2.41
C ILE A 100 20.93 -9.82 -1.08
N LEU A 101 19.60 -9.71 -1.02
CA LEU A 101 18.77 -10.15 0.10
C LEU A 101 17.84 -11.27 -0.35
N SER A 102 17.95 -12.45 0.27
CA SER A 102 17.11 -13.62 -0.01
C SER A 102 16.01 -13.80 1.03
N ILE A 103 15.36 -12.70 1.42
CA ILE A 103 14.28 -12.73 2.42
C ILE A 103 12.95 -12.96 1.68
N HIS A 104 12.37 -14.15 1.85
CA HIS A 104 11.03 -14.43 1.36
C HIS A 104 9.98 -13.82 2.30
N PHE A 105 9.14 -12.95 1.76
CA PHE A 105 8.16 -12.13 2.49
C PHE A 105 6.93 -12.92 2.94
N ILE A 106 6.68 -14.12 2.39
CA ILE A 106 5.58 -15.00 2.79
C ILE A 106 5.52 -15.19 4.32
N PHE A 107 6.68 -15.25 5.00
CA PHE A 107 6.76 -15.41 6.46
C PHE A 107 6.51 -14.11 7.26
N LEU A 108 6.66 -12.95 6.63
CA LEU A 108 6.55 -11.64 7.28
C LEU A 108 5.25 -10.90 6.91
N LYS A 109 4.34 -11.55 6.15
CA LYS A 109 3.03 -11.02 5.73
C LYS A 109 2.33 -10.17 6.79
N PRO A 110 2.16 -10.61 8.06
CA PRO A 110 1.47 -9.83 9.08
C PRO A 110 2.14 -8.49 9.42
N MET A 111 3.47 -8.47 9.51
CA MET A 111 4.22 -7.25 9.85
C MET A 111 4.12 -6.21 8.74
N TYR A 112 4.19 -6.65 7.48
CA TYR A 112 4.05 -5.75 6.33
C TYR A 112 2.63 -5.24 6.16
N SER A 113 1.61 -6.07 6.40
CA SER A 113 0.21 -5.61 6.39
C SER A 113 -0.01 -4.46 7.38
N ILE A 114 0.53 -4.59 8.59
CA ILE A 114 0.43 -3.55 9.63
C ILE A 114 1.20 -2.29 9.22
N LEU A 115 2.43 -2.44 8.73
CA LEU A 115 3.28 -1.33 8.29
C LEU A 115 2.58 -0.52 7.19
N PHE A 116 2.12 -1.17 6.12
CA PHE A 116 1.49 -0.49 4.99
C PHE A 116 0.12 0.09 5.34
N ALA A 117 -0.65 -0.58 6.20
CA ALA A 117 -1.87 0.00 6.73
C ALA A 117 -1.59 1.28 7.54
N ALA A 118 -0.60 1.27 8.43
CA ALA A 118 -0.20 2.44 9.20
C ALA A 118 0.25 3.60 8.30
N LEU A 119 1.05 3.31 7.27
CA LEU A 119 1.44 4.30 6.26
C LEU A 119 0.24 4.85 5.49
N GLY A 120 -0.75 4.01 5.17
CA GLY A 120 -2.00 4.42 4.54
C GLY A 120 -2.82 5.36 5.41
N VAL A 121 -2.93 5.07 6.72
CA VAL A 121 -3.58 5.95 7.70
C VAL A 121 -2.86 7.30 7.77
N LEU A 122 -1.54 7.30 7.89
CA LEU A 122 -0.75 8.55 7.93
C LEU A 122 -0.93 9.36 6.66
N PHE A 123 -0.94 8.70 5.50
CA PHE A 123 -1.13 9.34 4.20
C PHE A 123 -2.52 9.94 4.02
N ALA A 124 -3.57 9.30 4.54
CA ALA A 124 -4.93 9.85 4.52
C ALA A 124 -4.97 11.24 5.18
N PHE A 125 -4.31 11.41 6.32
CA PHE A 125 -4.23 12.69 7.02
C PHE A 125 -3.51 13.78 6.24
N THR A 126 -2.76 13.45 5.18
CA THR A 126 -2.09 14.44 4.33
C THR A 126 -2.83 14.75 3.03
N LYS A 127 -3.96 14.09 2.79
CA LYS A 127 -4.80 14.25 1.60
C LYS A 127 -6.18 14.86 1.86
N VAL A 128 -6.56 15.02 3.12
CA VAL A 128 -7.77 15.74 3.56
C VAL A 128 -7.44 17.20 3.86
#